data_AF-A0A9E3VCF6-F1
#
_entry.id   AF-A0A9E3VCF6-F1
#
_cell.length_a   1.000
_cell.length_b   1.000
_cell.length_c   1.000
_cell.angle_alpha   90.00
_cell.angle_beta   90.00
_cell.angle_gamma   90.00
#
_symmetry.space_group_name_H-M   'P 1'
#
loop_
_entity.id
_entity.type
_entity.pdbx_description
1 polymer ?
#
loop_
_entity_poly.entity_id
_entity_poly.type
_entity_poly.pdbx_seq_one_letter_code
_entity_poly.pdbx_strand_id
1 'polypeptide(L)'
;MTIKGVIVTGVEQAITGSGGDINTNFWVADPQNPKSAIYVKKFYTDLPKGYSPAPGDVIDINGYLVKQAAFDDRQGYRVALQSQFGCGAGNDGGLTISNKTTGGLVQKVSTPNGFGNADGGLTRPNPDFAGAYVSIPGPLTLTDVSPLAMKRVSAKPNDNLYFGFEVSGGVLVNNFNTFDLFFSDGGSNIRCDFRRKILDGGATQVTFPNGISGIWDTYTHATCSDGGTDSNCRRDNGKVPGTNNFFTYVLYPLDCGDLPGDAG
;
A
#
# COMPACT_ATOMS: atom_id res chain seq x y z
N MET A 1 -3.20 -23.18 2.79
CA MET A 1 -1.92 -23.05 2.05
C MET A 1 -0.85 -22.70 3.05
N THR A 2 0.32 -23.35 2.98
CA THR A 2 1.45 -23.01 3.84
C THR A 2 2.59 -22.47 2.99
N ILE A 3 3.05 -21.26 3.32
CA ILE A 3 4.31 -20.70 2.84
C ILE A 3 5.31 -20.71 4.00
N LYS A 4 6.57 -21.02 3.72
CA LYS A 4 7.60 -21.23 4.74
C LYS A 4 8.79 -20.32 4.51
N GLY A 5 9.41 -19.86 5.58
CA GLY A 5 10.64 -19.09 5.55
C GLY A 5 10.56 -17.80 4.74
N VAL A 6 9.38 -17.17 4.68
CA VAL A 6 9.21 -15.89 3.99
C VAL A 6 9.64 -14.74 4.89
N ILE A 7 10.14 -13.66 4.29
CA ILE A 7 10.60 -12.48 5.00
C ILE A 7 9.52 -11.40 4.94
N VAL A 8 9.15 -10.81 6.07
CA VAL A 8 8.34 -9.59 6.11
C VAL A 8 9.14 -8.46 5.44
N THR A 9 8.65 -7.94 4.32
CA THR A 9 9.31 -6.88 3.56
C THR A 9 8.80 -5.49 3.92
N GLY A 10 7.54 -5.39 4.35
CA GLY A 10 6.94 -4.13 4.73
C GLY A 10 5.68 -4.33 5.55
N VAL A 11 5.37 -3.37 6.41
CA VAL A 11 4.19 -3.38 7.27
C VAL A 11 3.34 -2.18 6.88
N GLU A 12 2.11 -2.43 6.44
CA GLU A 12 1.17 -1.36 6.08
C GLU A 12 0.55 -0.74 7.33
N GLN A 13 0.09 -1.61 8.24
CA GLN A 13 -0.51 -1.22 9.51
C GLN A 13 -0.39 -2.35 10.53
N ALA A 14 -0.33 -1.96 11.81
CA ALA A 14 -0.49 -2.86 12.94
C ALA A 14 -1.30 -2.12 14.02
N ILE A 15 -2.50 -2.63 14.30
CA ILE A 15 -3.44 -2.05 15.26
C ILE A 15 -3.56 -3.02 16.43
N THR A 16 -3.29 -2.52 17.62
CA THR A 16 -3.45 -3.28 18.86
C THR A 16 -4.87 -3.07 19.38
N GLY A 17 -5.63 -4.16 19.50
CA GLY A 17 -6.95 -4.18 20.11
C GLY A 17 -6.87 -4.08 21.63
N SER A 18 -8.01 -3.85 22.28
CA SER A 18 -8.09 -3.66 23.74
C SER A 18 -7.57 -4.85 24.55
N GLY A 19 -7.60 -6.06 23.99
CA GLY A 19 -7.08 -7.28 24.61
C GLY A 19 -5.59 -7.56 24.37
N GLY A 20 -4.87 -6.66 23.68
CA GLY A 20 -3.48 -6.89 23.24
C GLY A 20 -3.35 -7.74 21.97
N ASP A 21 -4.47 -8.20 21.40
CA ASP A 21 -4.52 -8.87 20.11
C ASP A 21 -4.23 -7.88 18.98
N ILE A 22 -3.56 -8.31 17.91
CA ILE A 22 -3.11 -7.45 16.82
C ILE A 22 -3.83 -7.79 15.51
N ASN A 23 -4.42 -6.75 14.89
CA ASN A 23 -4.88 -6.75 13.50
C ASN A 23 -3.83 -6.04 12.65
N THR A 24 -3.30 -6.71 11.64
CA THR A 24 -2.16 -6.20 10.89
C THR A 24 -2.19 -6.66 9.45
N ASN A 25 -1.72 -5.75 8.59
CA ASN A 25 -1.52 -5.96 7.19
C ASN A 25 -0.06 -5.73 6.85
N PHE A 26 0.54 -6.66 6.11
CA PHE A 26 1.95 -6.59 5.77
C PHE A 26 2.24 -7.40 4.51
N TRP A 27 3.42 -7.20 3.93
CA TRP A 27 3.91 -7.97 2.79
C TRP A 27 5.00 -8.92 3.25
N VAL A 28 5.02 -10.10 2.63
CA VAL A 28 6.12 -11.04 2.76
C VAL A 28 6.63 -11.42 1.38
N ALA A 29 7.92 -11.68 1.27
CA ALA A 29 8.54 -12.18 0.05
C ALA A 29 9.33 -13.45 0.30
N ASP A 30 9.43 -14.29 -0.73
CA ASP A 30 10.40 -15.37 -0.74
C ASP A 30 11.82 -14.76 -0.79
N PRO A 31 12.71 -15.07 0.17
CA PRO A 31 14.09 -14.56 0.16
C PRO A 31 14.89 -14.99 -1.08
N GLN A 32 14.54 -16.10 -1.73
CA GLN A 32 15.19 -16.58 -2.95
C GLN A 32 14.55 -15.97 -4.21
N ASN A 33 13.35 -15.41 -4.09
CA ASN A 33 12.63 -14.77 -5.18
C ASN A 33 11.86 -13.55 -4.67
N PRO A 34 12.54 -12.41 -4.44
CA PRO A 34 11.95 -11.24 -3.80
C PRO A 34 10.86 -10.54 -4.63
N LYS A 35 10.70 -10.92 -5.91
CA LYS A 35 9.55 -10.51 -6.74
C LYS A 35 8.27 -11.27 -6.39
N SER A 36 8.41 -12.50 -5.89
CA SER A 36 7.29 -13.31 -5.41
C SER A 36 6.94 -12.89 -3.99
N ALA A 37 6.21 -11.79 -3.90
CA ALA A 37 5.67 -11.27 -2.67
C ALA A 37 4.17 -11.52 -2.59
N ILE A 38 3.67 -11.61 -1.36
CA ILE A 38 2.25 -11.75 -1.08
C ILE A 38 1.86 -10.86 0.09
N TYR A 39 0.68 -10.27 -0.05
CA TYR A 39 0.08 -9.49 1.01
C TYR A 39 -0.60 -10.41 2.03
N VAL A 40 -0.47 -10.08 3.30
CA VAL A 40 -0.99 -10.87 4.41
C VAL A 40 -1.93 -9.99 5.22
N LYS A 41 -3.14 -10.48 5.47
CA LYS A 41 -4.09 -9.86 6.40
C LYS A 41 -4.29 -10.79 7.58
N LYS A 42 -3.85 -10.35 8.75
CA LYS A 42 -4.03 -11.06 10.01
C LYS A 42 -5.07 -10.31 10.84
N PHE A 43 -6.12 -11.00 11.26
CA PHE A 43 -7.15 -10.43 12.14
C PHE A 43 -6.84 -10.70 13.62
N TYR A 44 -7.59 -10.05 14.52
CA TYR A 44 -7.41 -10.18 15.97
C TYR A 44 -7.52 -11.62 16.49
N THR A 45 -8.32 -12.45 15.83
CA THR A 45 -8.56 -13.84 16.21
C THR A 45 -7.50 -14.81 15.67
N ASP A 46 -6.66 -14.38 14.72
CA ASP A 46 -5.63 -15.21 14.10
C ASP A 46 -4.43 -15.40 15.02
N LEU A 47 -3.76 -16.55 14.91
CA LEU A 47 -2.68 -16.94 15.80
C LEU A 47 -1.29 -16.60 15.21
N PRO A 48 -0.31 -16.17 16.04
CA PRO A 48 -0.45 -15.78 17.44
C PRO A 48 -1.21 -14.46 17.53
N LYS A 49 -2.11 -14.32 18.50
CA LYS A 49 -2.96 -13.13 18.57
C LYS A 49 -2.16 -11.83 18.66
N GLY A 50 -1.11 -11.81 19.48
CA GLY A 50 -0.23 -10.66 19.69
C GLY A 50 0.96 -10.56 18.73
N TYR A 51 0.96 -11.25 17.59
CA TYR A 51 2.06 -11.11 16.63
C TYR A 51 2.00 -9.74 15.95
N SER A 52 3.05 -8.95 16.15
CA SER A 52 3.30 -7.67 15.48
C SER A 52 4.45 -7.86 14.49
N PRO A 53 4.21 -7.79 13.16
CA PRO A 53 5.25 -7.96 12.18
C PRO A 53 6.23 -6.78 12.21
N ALA A 54 7.50 -7.06 11.96
CA ALA A 54 8.52 -6.08 11.65
C ALA A 54 9.24 -6.47 10.35
N PRO A 55 9.65 -5.51 9.50
CA PRO A 55 10.50 -5.82 8.35
C PRO A 55 11.74 -6.62 8.78
N GLY A 56 12.01 -7.72 8.08
CA GLY A 56 13.09 -8.66 8.39
C GLY A 56 12.66 -9.86 9.26
N ASP A 57 11.43 -9.91 9.76
CA ASP A 57 10.93 -11.14 10.40
C ASP A 57 10.87 -12.27 9.38
N VAL A 58 11.41 -13.43 9.76
CA VAL A 58 11.34 -14.67 8.97
C VAL A 58 10.28 -15.57 9.57
N ILE A 59 9.23 -15.85 8.80
CA ILE A 59 8.04 -16.53 9.31
C ILE A 59 7.56 -17.64 8.39
N ASP A 60 6.90 -18.62 8.99
CA ASP A 60 6.00 -19.51 8.25
C ASP A 60 4.56 -19.00 8.41
N ILE A 61 3.77 -19.05 7.34
CA ILE A 61 2.36 -18.65 7.36
C ILE A 61 1.51 -19.79 6.82
N ASN A 62 0.50 -20.19 7.58
CA ASN A 62 -0.59 -21.03 7.12
C ASN A 62 -1.86 -20.20 7.05
N GLY A 63 -2.45 -20.11 5.86
CA GLY A 63 -3.68 -19.36 5.63
C GLY A 63 -4.33 -19.70 4.30
N TYR A 64 -5.30 -18.90 3.89
CA TYR A 64 -6.07 -19.10 2.68
C TYR A 64 -5.69 -18.04 1.66
N LEU A 65 -5.43 -18.48 0.43
CA LEU A 65 -5.20 -17.58 -0.69
C LEU A 65 -6.56 -17.04 -1.14
N VAL A 66 -6.74 -15.73 -1.06
CA VAL A 66 -7.97 -15.05 -1.48
C VAL A 66 -7.65 -13.94 -2.46
N LYS A 67 -8.67 -13.55 -3.22
CA LYS A 67 -8.70 -12.27 -3.91
C LYS A 67 -9.47 -11.28 -3.06
N GLN A 68 -8.86 -10.14 -2.73
CA GLN A 68 -9.51 -9.06 -1.98
C GLN A 68 -10.76 -8.58 -2.71
N ALA A 69 -11.76 -8.19 -1.93
CA ALA A 69 -13.04 -7.79 -2.47
C ALA A 69 -12.89 -6.57 -3.37
N ALA A 70 -13.66 -6.51 -4.46
CA ALA A 70 -13.59 -5.39 -5.40
C ALA A 70 -13.92 -4.04 -4.74
N PHE A 71 -14.70 -4.05 -3.66
CA PHE A 71 -15.13 -2.87 -2.92
C PHE A 71 -14.18 -2.47 -1.78
N ASP A 72 -13.05 -3.18 -1.60
CA ASP A 72 -12.01 -2.77 -0.65
C ASP A 72 -11.21 -1.60 -1.24
N ASP A 73 -11.30 -0.44 -0.60
CA ASP A 73 -10.63 0.76 -1.08
C ASP A 73 -9.12 0.64 -0.95
N ARG A 74 -8.39 1.09 -1.98
CA ARG A 74 -6.93 0.95 -2.17
C ARG A 74 -6.41 -0.49 -2.30
N GLN A 75 -7.07 -1.48 -1.74
CA GLN A 75 -6.57 -2.86 -1.62
C GLN A 75 -7.35 -3.89 -2.46
N GLY A 76 -8.49 -3.50 -3.03
CA GLY A 76 -9.34 -4.39 -3.79
C GLY A 76 -8.62 -5.05 -4.96
N TYR A 77 -9.09 -6.23 -5.36
CA TYR A 77 -8.51 -7.08 -6.41
C TYR A 77 -7.14 -7.71 -6.11
N ARG A 78 -6.43 -7.27 -5.07
CA ARG A 78 -5.13 -7.82 -4.63
C ARG A 78 -5.26 -9.29 -4.23
N VAL A 79 -4.23 -10.08 -4.48
CA VAL A 79 -4.12 -11.46 -3.94
C VAL A 79 -3.52 -11.39 -2.54
N ALA A 80 -4.14 -12.06 -1.58
CA ALA A 80 -3.67 -12.06 -0.19
C ALA A 80 -3.76 -13.43 0.48
N LEU A 81 -2.93 -13.63 1.50
CA LEU A 81 -3.13 -14.68 2.51
C LEU A 81 -3.88 -14.11 3.71
N GLN A 82 -4.97 -14.77 4.09
CA GLN A 82 -5.77 -14.39 5.26
C GLN A 82 -6.49 -15.59 5.87
N SER A 83 -7.22 -15.37 6.96
CA SER A 83 -8.17 -16.35 7.49
C SER A 83 -9.40 -16.49 6.59
N GLN A 84 -10.11 -17.61 6.75
CA GLN A 84 -11.35 -17.90 6.04
C GLN A 84 -12.56 -17.14 6.63
N PHE A 85 -12.33 -16.24 7.60
CA PHE A 85 -13.36 -15.46 8.25
C PHE A 85 -14.13 -14.64 7.19
N GLY A 86 -15.43 -14.91 7.05
CA GLY A 86 -16.30 -14.27 6.06
C GLY A 86 -16.54 -15.04 4.75
N CYS A 87 -15.95 -16.22 4.53
CA CYS A 87 -16.24 -17.05 3.34
C CYS A 87 -17.50 -17.95 3.47
N GLY A 88 -18.49 -17.56 4.27
CA GLY A 88 -19.72 -18.33 4.53
C GLY A 88 -19.89 -18.81 5.97
N ALA A 89 -21.09 -19.31 6.31
CA ALA A 89 -21.42 -19.79 7.65
C ALA A 89 -20.69 -21.11 7.95
N GLY A 90 -19.85 -21.13 9.00
CA GLY A 90 -19.13 -22.33 9.47
C GLY A 90 -17.62 -22.37 9.20
N ASN A 91 -17.00 -21.26 8.76
CA ASN A 91 -15.58 -21.23 8.50
C ASN A 91 -14.78 -20.76 9.73
N ASP A 92 -14.22 -21.74 10.45
CA ASP A 92 -13.35 -21.54 11.62
C ASP A 92 -11.85 -21.54 11.24
N GLY A 93 -11.54 -21.57 9.94
CA GLY A 93 -10.17 -21.63 9.41
C GLY A 93 -9.40 -20.33 9.66
N GLY A 94 -8.61 -20.30 10.73
CA GLY A 94 -7.75 -19.17 11.07
C GLY A 94 -6.48 -19.08 10.24
N LEU A 95 -5.86 -17.90 10.24
CA LEU A 95 -4.48 -17.73 9.80
C LEU A 95 -3.55 -18.02 10.98
N THR A 96 -2.48 -18.77 10.74
CA THR A 96 -1.46 -19.09 11.74
C THR A 96 -0.10 -18.63 11.24
N ILE A 97 0.61 -17.86 12.05
CA ILE A 97 1.98 -17.43 11.82
C ILE A 97 2.89 -18.15 12.83
N SER A 98 4.04 -18.61 12.37
CA SER A 98 5.10 -19.12 13.24
C SER A 98 6.36 -18.32 13.01
N ASN A 99 6.74 -17.49 13.99
CA ASN A 99 7.97 -16.73 13.91
C ASN A 99 9.17 -17.68 14.07
N LYS A 100 10.14 -17.60 13.16
CA LYS A 100 11.37 -18.40 13.19
C LYS A 100 12.53 -17.61 13.75
N THR A 101 12.74 -16.42 13.20
CA THR A 101 13.84 -15.53 13.56
C THR A 101 13.53 -14.11 13.12
N THR A 102 14.18 -13.15 13.75
CA THR A 102 14.21 -11.75 13.33
C THR A 102 15.53 -11.46 12.61
N GLY A 103 15.61 -10.36 11.84
CA GLY A 103 16.84 -9.90 11.20
C GLY A 103 17.16 -10.52 9.84
N GLY A 104 16.18 -11.12 9.16
CA GLY A 104 16.29 -11.50 7.76
C GLY A 104 16.54 -10.28 6.86
N LEU A 105 17.30 -10.48 5.79
CA LEU A 105 17.63 -9.41 4.85
C LEU A 105 16.39 -9.04 4.02
N VAL A 106 15.87 -7.84 4.23
CA VAL A 106 14.85 -7.25 3.36
C VAL A 106 15.52 -6.75 2.08
N GLN A 107 15.24 -7.40 0.95
CA GLN A 107 15.82 -7.05 -0.33
C GLN A 107 14.91 -6.11 -1.13
N LYS A 108 15.44 -4.95 -1.52
CA LYS A 108 14.82 -4.09 -2.54
C LYS A 108 15.15 -4.64 -3.93
N VAL A 109 14.14 -4.91 -4.74
CA VAL A 109 14.29 -5.37 -6.12
C VAL A 109 14.56 -4.17 -7.01
N SER A 110 15.69 -4.16 -7.72
CA SER A 110 15.97 -3.14 -8.73
C SER A 110 14.96 -3.22 -9.87
N THR A 111 14.46 -2.07 -10.30
CA THR A 111 13.51 -1.98 -11.41
C THR A 111 14.22 -1.74 -12.75
N PRO A 112 13.66 -2.21 -13.87
CA PRO A 112 14.15 -1.87 -15.21
C PRO A 112 13.96 -0.38 -15.55
N ASN A 113 14.61 0.09 -16.60
CA ASN A 113 14.36 1.43 -17.17
C ASN A 113 12.90 1.55 -17.64
N GLY A 114 12.28 2.72 -17.45
CA GLY A 114 10.89 2.95 -17.82
C GLY A 114 9.87 2.30 -16.88
N PHE A 115 10.28 1.91 -15.67
CA PHE A 115 9.39 1.36 -14.66
C PHE A 115 8.29 2.35 -14.26
N GLY A 116 7.15 1.80 -13.87
CA GLY A 116 5.97 2.52 -13.37
C GLY A 116 5.17 3.34 -14.38
N ASN A 117 5.41 3.21 -15.69
CA ASN A 117 4.69 3.89 -16.77
C ASN A 117 3.20 3.49 -16.90
N ALA A 118 2.37 3.95 -15.94
CA ALA A 118 0.95 3.58 -15.85
C ALA A 118 0.04 4.39 -16.80
N ASP A 119 0.58 5.45 -17.43
CA ASP A 119 -0.17 6.49 -18.15
C ASP A 119 -1.39 6.97 -17.35
N GLY A 120 -1.15 7.57 -16.17
CA GLY A 120 -2.23 8.00 -15.28
C GLY A 120 -3.15 6.85 -14.82
N GLY A 121 -2.63 5.63 -14.74
CA GLY A 121 -3.38 4.43 -14.33
C GLY A 121 -4.26 3.81 -15.43
N LEU A 122 -4.13 4.25 -16.69
CA LEU A 122 -4.77 3.64 -17.87
C LEU A 122 -4.22 2.25 -18.21
N THR A 123 -3.09 1.85 -17.64
CA THR A 123 -2.55 0.49 -17.76
C THR A 123 -2.29 -0.15 -16.40
N ARG A 124 -1.85 -1.42 -16.41
CA ARG A 124 -1.36 -2.15 -15.23
C ARG A 124 0.14 -2.34 -15.36
N PRO A 125 0.96 -1.34 -14.99
CA PRO A 125 2.40 -1.35 -15.20
C PRO A 125 3.10 -2.40 -14.34
N ASN A 126 4.05 -3.14 -14.95
CA ASN A 126 4.97 -4.08 -14.28
C ASN A 126 4.26 -5.07 -13.31
N PRO A 127 3.27 -5.84 -13.78
CA PRO A 127 2.51 -6.78 -12.94
C PRO A 127 3.38 -7.89 -12.34
N ASP A 128 4.55 -8.17 -12.92
CA ASP A 128 5.53 -9.14 -12.45
C ASP A 128 6.27 -8.69 -11.18
N PHE A 129 6.07 -7.44 -10.74
CA PHE A 129 6.58 -6.89 -9.48
C PHE A 129 5.46 -6.70 -8.43
N ALA A 130 4.24 -7.20 -8.67
CA ALA A 130 3.13 -7.02 -7.73
C ALA A 130 3.46 -7.55 -6.33
N GLY A 131 3.35 -6.67 -5.32
CA GLY A 131 3.69 -6.90 -3.92
C GLY A 131 5.19 -6.77 -3.59
N ALA A 132 6.07 -6.69 -4.59
CA ALA A 132 7.51 -6.67 -4.36
C ALA A 132 7.97 -5.34 -3.75
N TYR A 133 8.96 -5.39 -2.86
CA TYR A 133 9.62 -4.17 -2.39
C TYR A 133 10.63 -3.74 -3.45
N VAL A 134 10.34 -2.65 -4.16
CA VAL A 134 11.16 -2.21 -5.30
C VAL A 134 11.97 -0.96 -4.98
N SER A 135 13.05 -0.77 -5.73
CA SER A 135 13.82 0.48 -5.79
C SER A 135 13.80 1.00 -7.22
N ILE A 136 13.21 2.17 -7.42
CA ILE A 136 13.16 2.87 -8.70
C ILE A 136 14.33 3.86 -8.73
N PRO A 137 15.30 3.71 -9.66
CA PRO A 137 16.48 4.55 -9.71
C PRO A 137 16.14 6.00 -10.08
N GLY A 138 16.86 6.94 -9.48
CA GLY A 138 16.77 8.37 -9.79
C GLY A 138 17.75 8.84 -10.87
N PRO A 139 17.78 10.16 -11.14
CA PRO A 139 16.93 11.19 -10.50
C PRO A 139 15.48 11.11 -10.96
N LEU A 140 14.55 11.34 -10.03
CA LEU A 140 13.12 11.50 -10.33
C LEU A 140 12.66 12.90 -9.94
N THR A 141 11.61 13.40 -10.57
CA THR A 141 10.97 14.69 -10.24
C THR A 141 9.49 14.50 -10.04
N LEU A 142 8.89 15.16 -9.07
CA LEU A 142 7.43 15.21 -8.93
C LEU A 142 6.82 15.92 -10.15
N THR A 143 6.02 15.20 -10.94
CA THR A 143 5.42 15.68 -12.19
C THR A 143 3.97 16.12 -12.03
N ASP A 144 3.22 15.49 -11.12
CA ASP A 144 1.84 15.86 -10.82
C ASP A 144 1.54 15.70 -9.32
N VAL A 145 1.20 16.80 -8.65
CA VAL A 145 0.82 16.80 -7.23
C VAL A 145 -0.62 16.32 -7.01
N SER A 146 -1.43 16.19 -8.05
CA SER A 146 -2.85 15.86 -7.96
C SER A 146 -3.30 14.99 -9.16
N PRO A 147 -2.65 13.83 -9.40
CA PRO A 147 -2.96 13.01 -10.56
C PRO A 147 -4.38 12.47 -10.47
N LEU A 148 -5.14 12.59 -11.57
CA LEU A 148 -6.53 12.15 -11.60
C LEU A 148 -6.69 10.70 -11.15
N ALA A 149 -5.74 9.83 -11.52
CA ALA A 149 -5.66 8.42 -11.11
C ALA A 149 -5.71 8.19 -9.60
N MET A 150 -5.28 9.17 -8.80
CA MET A 150 -5.23 9.08 -7.33
C MET A 150 -6.30 9.92 -6.66
N LYS A 151 -7.24 10.51 -7.40
CA LYS A 151 -8.30 11.37 -6.87
C LYS A 151 -9.36 10.55 -6.13
N ARG A 152 -9.76 11.01 -4.93
CA ARG A 152 -10.95 10.46 -4.26
C ARG A 152 -12.20 10.83 -5.07
N VAL A 153 -12.98 9.83 -5.47
CA VAL A 153 -14.28 10.01 -6.11
C VAL A 153 -15.32 10.18 -5.00
N SER A 154 -16.09 11.26 -5.10
CA SER A 154 -16.96 11.75 -4.04
C SER A 154 -18.03 12.64 -4.64
N ALA A 155 -19.24 12.59 -4.09
CA ALA A 155 -20.33 13.51 -4.42
C ALA A 155 -20.20 14.86 -3.71
N LYS A 156 -19.24 15.03 -2.79
CA LYS A 156 -18.98 16.31 -2.13
C LYS A 156 -18.42 17.30 -3.17
N PRO A 157 -19.09 18.44 -3.39
CA PRO A 157 -18.53 19.50 -4.23
C PRO A 157 -17.16 19.93 -3.72
N ASN A 158 -16.21 20.15 -4.63
CA ASN A 158 -14.84 20.60 -4.32
C ASN A 158 -14.01 19.62 -3.48
N ASP A 159 -14.31 18.32 -3.53
CA ASP A 159 -13.41 17.31 -2.98
C ASP A 159 -12.11 17.24 -3.78
N ASN A 160 -11.06 17.82 -3.20
CA ASN A 160 -9.71 17.89 -3.77
C ASN A 160 -8.75 16.94 -3.03
N LEU A 161 -9.27 15.86 -2.45
CA LEU A 161 -8.46 14.86 -1.81
C LEU A 161 -7.87 13.89 -2.84
N TYR A 162 -6.55 13.68 -2.76
CA TYR A 162 -5.83 12.70 -3.57
C TYR A 162 -5.01 11.81 -2.65
N PHE A 163 -4.87 10.54 -3.03
CA PHE A 163 -4.19 9.50 -2.27
C PHE A 163 -2.74 9.27 -2.69
N GLY A 164 -2.16 10.25 -3.39
CA GLY A 164 -0.81 10.14 -3.93
C GLY A 164 -0.48 11.24 -4.93
N PHE A 165 0.69 11.10 -5.54
CA PHE A 165 1.25 11.99 -6.56
C PHE A 165 1.91 11.17 -7.66
N GLU A 166 2.33 11.85 -8.73
CA GLU A 166 3.12 11.25 -9.81
C GLU A 166 4.55 11.81 -9.78
N VAL A 167 5.52 10.94 -10.09
CA VAL A 167 6.89 11.34 -10.43
C VAL A 167 7.23 10.94 -11.87
N SER A 168 8.29 11.56 -12.40
CA SER A 168 8.84 11.31 -13.73
C SER A 168 8.95 9.82 -14.04
N GLY A 169 8.59 9.44 -15.26
CA GLY A 169 8.43 8.03 -15.64
C GLY A 169 6.99 7.51 -15.49
N GLY A 170 6.05 8.38 -15.08
CA GLY A 170 4.63 8.03 -14.92
C GLY A 170 4.34 7.21 -13.66
N VAL A 171 5.27 7.21 -12.70
CA VAL A 171 5.17 6.41 -11.49
C VAL A 171 4.20 7.09 -10.54
N LEU A 172 3.06 6.44 -10.29
CA LEU A 172 2.12 6.83 -9.26
C LEU A 172 2.65 6.37 -7.89
N VAL A 173 2.69 7.30 -6.93
CA VAL A 173 3.19 7.08 -5.56
C VAL A 173 2.05 7.32 -4.59
N ASN A 174 1.64 6.28 -3.87
CA ASN A 174 0.65 6.35 -2.81
C ASN A 174 1.23 7.11 -1.60
N ASN A 175 0.41 7.93 -0.93
CA ASN A 175 0.87 8.72 0.20
C ASN A 175 0.42 8.20 1.58
N PHE A 176 -0.18 7.02 1.70
CA PHE A 176 -0.78 6.52 2.96
C PHE A 176 0.15 6.58 4.17
N ASN A 177 1.44 6.26 4.01
CA ASN A 177 2.40 6.32 5.11
C ASN A 177 3.20 7.62 5.15
N THR A 178 3.04 8.51 4.18
CA THR A 178 3.89 9.69 3.99
C THR A 178 3.15 11.02 4.08
N PHE A 179 1.82 11.00 4.11
CA PHE A 179 0.99 12.21 4.27
C PHE A 179 1.02 12.76 5.69
N ASP A 180 0.90 14.08 5.81
CA ASP A 180 0.84 14.75 7.11
C ASP A 180 -0.51 14.46 7.79
N LEU A 181 -0.48 14.18 9.09
CA LEU A 181 -1.67 14.00 9.92
C LEU A 181 -1.87 15.20 10.83
N PHE A 182 -3.11 15.69 10.89
CA PHE A 182 -3.56 16.71 11.83
C PHE A 182 -4.68 16.14 12.67
N PHE A 183 -4.50 16.18 13.99
CA PHE A 183 -5.43 15.61 14.94
C PHE A 183 -6.37 16.69 15.47
N SER A 184 -7.58 16.29 15.86
CA SER A 184 -8.62 17.23 16.32
C SER A 184 -8.29 17.95 17.62
N ASP A 185 -7.31 17.46 18.38
CA ASP A 185 -6.78 18.07 19.61
C ASP A 185 -5.70 19.13 19.33
N GLY A 186 -5.43 19.46 18.06
CA GLY A 186 -4.39 20.39 17.66
C GLY A 186 -3.01 19.76 17.50
N GLY A 187 -2.87 18.45 17.74
CA GLY A 187 -1.65 17.71 17.46
C GLY A 187 -1.41 17.54 15.96
N SER A 188 -0.16 17.27 15.58
CA SER A 188 0.19 16.89 14.22
C SER A 188 1.29 15.84 14.18
N ASN A 189 1.29 15.01 13.14
CA ASN A 189 2.39 14.14 12.77
C ASN A 189 2.78 14.54 11.33
N ILE A 190 3.77 15.41 11.24
CA ILE A 190 4.33 15.89 9.98
C ILE A 190 5.30 14.83 9.44
N ARG A 191 5.09 14.45 8.19
CA ARG A 191 5.85 13.44 7.47
C ARG A 191 6.46 14.08 6.22
N CYS A 192 6.70 13.28 5.21
CA CYS A 192 7.27 13.67 3.93
C CYS A 192 6.17 13.89 2.88
N ASP A 193 5.17 14.72 3.22
CA ASP A 193 4.10 15.07 2.30
C ASP A 193 4.61 16.07 1.24
N PHE A 194 5.26 15.53 0.20
CA PHE A 194 5.85 16.32 -0.87
C PHE A 194 4.82 17.07 -1.73
N ARG A 195 3.58 16.57 -1.79
CA ARG A 195 2.49 17.29 -2.47
C ARG A 195 2.20 18.59 -1.76
N ARG A 196 2.06 18.52 -0.44
CA ARG A 196 1.76 19.68 0.38
C ARG A 196 2.85 20.75 0.29
N LYS A 197 4.13 20.34 0.24
CA LYS A 197 5.24 21.29 0.06
C LYS A 197 5.06 22.18 -1.17
N ILE A 198 4.58 21.62 -2.28
CA ILE A 198 4.28 22.39 -3.50
C ILE A 198 2.94 23.15 -3.37
N LEU A 199 1.88 22.49 -2.90
CA LEU A 199 0.54 23.09 -2.80
C LEU A 199 0.48 24.30 -1.86
N ASP A 200 1.26 24.29 -0.78
CA ASP A 200 1.37 25.39 0.17
C ASP A 200 2.30 26.52 -0.34
N GLY A 201 2.89 26.37 -1.54
CA GLY A 201 3.84 27.32 -2.12
C GLY A 201 5.22 27.32 -1.45
N GLY A 202 5.51 26.31 -0.61
CA GLY A 202 6.79 26.16 0.09
C GLY A 202 7.91 25.58 -0.76
N ALA A 203 7.59 25.00 -1.92
CA ALA A 203 8.51 24.48 -2.91
C ALA A 203 7.97 24.70 -4.32
N THR A 204 8.86 24.97 -5.27
CA THR A 204 8.56 25.04 -6.70
C THR A 204 8.82 23.72 -7.41
N GLN A 205 9.67 22.87 -6.82
CA GLN A 205 9.99 21.55 -7.34
C GLN A 205 10.29 20.58 -6.19
N VAL A 206 9.97 19.30 -6.40
CA VAL A 206 10.45 18.20 -5.58
C VAL A 206 11.22 17.23 -6.46
N THR A 207 12.43 16.86 -6.05
CA THR A 207 13.26 15.89 -6.73
C THR A 207 13.66 14.75 -5.80
N PHE A 208 13.94 13.59 -6.36
CA PHE A 208 14.44 12.41 -5.65
C PHE A 208 15.77 12.02 -6.32
N PRO A 209 16.91 12.61 -5.90
CA PRO A 209 18.18 12.47 -6.62
C PRO A 209 18.64 11.03 -6.76
N ASN A 210 18.42 10.23 -5.71
CA ASN A 210 18.82 8.83 -5.63
C ASN A 210 17.68 7.85 -5.97
N GLY A 211 16.51 8.39 -6.37
CA GLY A 211 15.31 7.60 -6.62
C GLY A 211 14.43 7.39 -5.39
N ILE A 212 13.49 6.46 -5.51
CA ILE A 212 12.49 6.15 -4.49
C ILE A 212 12.32 4.64 -4.34
N SER A 213 11.81 4.20 -3.20
CA SER A 213 11.47 2.81 -2.96
C SER A 213 10.09 2.65 -2.32
N GLY A 214 9.59 1.42 -2.29
CA GLY A 214 8.29 1.09 -1.71
C GLY A 214 7.76 -0.22 -2.27
N ILE A 215 6.64 -0.69 -1.72
CA ILE A 215 5.96 -1.88 -2.23
C ILE A 215 5.23 -1.52 -3.53
N TRP A 216 5.55 -2.18 -4.63
CA TRP A 216 4.83 -2.01 -5.89
C TRP A 216 3.57 -2.86 -5.88
N ASP A 217 2.39 -2.28 -5.66
CA ASP A 217 1.18 -3.08 -5.45
C ASP A 217 -0.07 -2.40 -6.00
N THR A 218 -1.12 -3.21 -6.03
CA THR A 218 -2.47 -2.92 -6.46
C THR A 218 -2.99 -1.67 -5.77
N TYR A 219 -3.58 -0.80 -6.58
CA TYR A 219 -4.35 0.36 -6.16
C TYR A 219 -5.65 0.43 -6.96
N THR A 220 -6.72 0.70 -6.23
CA THR A 220 -8.05 0.96 -6.77
C THR A 220 -8.76 1.93 -5.84
N HIS A 221 -9.76 2.64 -6.34
CA HIS A 221 -10.62 3.46 -5.48
C HIS A 221 -12.06 2.94 -5.48
N ALA A 222 -12.53 2.51 -4.31
CA ALA A 222 -13.89 2.03 -4.09
C ALA A 222 -14.74 3.13 -3.44
N THR A 223 -15.46 3.87 -4.28
CA THR A 223 -16.38 4.94 -3.86
C THR A 223 -17.61 4.38 -3.16
N CYS A 224 -18.21 5.18 -2.28
CA CYS A 224 -19.56 4.91 -1.80
C CYS A 224 -20.56 5.00 -2.95
N SER A 225 -21.55 4.11 -2.98
CA SER A 225 -22.59 4.05 -4.02
C SER A 225 -23.47 5.31 -4.05
N ASP A 226 -23.60 5.99 -2.92
CA ASP A 226 -24.29 7.29 -2.79
C ASP A 226 -23.35 8.49 -3.01
N GLY A 227 -22.07 8.24 -3.33
CA GLY A 227 -21.03 9.24 -3.44
C GLY A 227 -20.60 9.85 -2.09
N GLY A 228 -21.03 9.28 -0.96
CA GLY A 228 -20.51 9.62 0.36
C GLY A 228 -19.00 9.36 0.47
N THR A 229 -18.40 9.82 1.58
CA THR A 229 -16.98 9.55 1.89
C THR A 229 -16.80 8.83 3.22
N ASP A 230 -17.90 8.38 3.82
CA ASP A 230 -17.90 7.79 5.14
C ASP A 230 -17.39 6.35 5.08
N SER A 231 -16.67 5.92 6.12
CA SER A 231 -16.08 4.59 6.17
C SER A 231 -17.12 3.46 6.17
N ASN A 232 -18.36 3.76 6.57
CA ASN A 232 -19.44 2.79 6.77
C ASN A 232 -20.46 2.76 5.62
N CYS A 233 -20.16 3.41 4.49
CA CYS A 233 -21.06 3.40 3.34
C CYS A 233 -21.07 2.05 2.62
N ARG A 234 -22.13 1.79 1.85
CA ARG A 234 -22.10 0.74 0.83
C ARG A 234 -21.15 1.19 -0.28
N ARG A 235 -20.12 0.40 -0.56
CA ARG A 235 -19.13 0.69 -1.60
C ARG A 235 -19.46 0.00 -2.91
N ASP A 236 -19.22 0.71 -4.01
CA ASP A 236 -19.19 0.14 -5.35
C ASP A 236 -17.87 -0.61 -5.59
N ASN A 237 -17.84 -1.40 -6.67
CA ASN A 237 -16.59 -1.99 -7.13
C ASN A 237 -15.57 -0.91 -7.46
N GLY A 238 -14.34 -1.15 -7.01
CA GLY A 238 -13.22 -0.25 -7.20
C GLY A 238 -12.87 -0.06 -8.67
N LYS A 239 -12.45 1.16 -8.98
CA LYS A 239 -11.86 1.52 -10.27
C LYS A 239 -10.74 2.53 -10.05
N VAL A 240 -9.84 2.64 -11.01
CA VAL A 240 -8.87 3.73 -11.04
C VAL A 240 -9.60 5.00 -11.53
N PRO A 241 -9.70 6.04 -10.69
CA PRO A 241 -10.37 7.28 -11.03
C PRO A 241 -9.89 7.86 -12.37
N GLY A 242 -10.83 8.37 -13.18
CA GLY A 242 -10.52 8.90 -14.52
C GLY A 242 -10.32 7.86 -15.61
N THR A 243 -10.42 6.56 -15.29
CA THR A 243 -10.18 5.47 -16.26
C THR A 243 -11.29 4.41 -16.23
N ASN A 244 -11.19 3.42 -17.13
CA ASN A 244 -12.02 2.21 -17.13
C ASN A 244 -11.33 1.01 -16.45
N ASN A 245 -10.14 1.18 -15.87
CA ASN A 245 -9.44 0.09 -15.21
C ASN A 245 -9.99 -0.17 -13.81
N PHE A 246 -10.18 -1.44 -13.47
CA PHE A 246 -10.55 -1.84 -12.11
C PHE A 246 -9.46 -1.55 -11.07
N PHE A 247 -8.19 -1.66 -11.47
CA PHE A 247 -7.04 -1.34 -10.63
C PHE A 247 -5.81 -1.08 -11.51
N THR A 248 -4.81 -0.43 -10.93
CA THR A 248 -3.45 -0.25 -11.48
C THR A 248 -2.42 -0.63 -10.40
N TYR A 249 -1.13 -0.56 -10.73
CA TYR A 249 -0.05 -0.73 -9.75
C TYR A 249 0.60 0.61 -9.47
N VAL A 250 0.85 0.87 -8.19
CA VAL A 250 1.46 2.10 -7.69
C VAL A 250 2.53 1.74 -6.66
N LEU A 251 3.42 2.68 -6.37
CA LEU A 251 4.40 2.53 -5.32
C LEU A 251 3.78 2.91 -3.97
N TYR A 252 3.91 2.05 -2.97
CA TYR A 252 3.56 2.31 -1.57
C TYR A 252 4.83 2.44 -0.74
N PRO A 253 5.34 3.66 -0.51
CA PRO A 253 6.40 3.91 0.47
C PRO A 253 5.96 3.43 1.85
N LEU A 254 6.86 2.78 2.57
CA LEU A 254 6.60 2.30 3.94
C LEU A 254 6.79 3.44 4.97
N ASP A 255 7.70 4.36 4.68
CA ASP A 255 7.99 5.53 5.49
C ASP A 255 8.68 6.63 4.63
N CYS A 256 9.26 7.64 5.28
CA CYS A 256 9.98 8.71 4.59
C CYS A 256 11.40 8.34 4.15
N GLY A 257 12.00 7.27 4.67
CA GLY A 257 13.26 6.72 4.16
C GLY A 257 13.13 6.13 2.76
N ASP A 258 11.91 5.73 2.38
CA ASP A 258 11.56 5.32 1.02
C ASP A 258 11.41 6.49 0.03
N LEU A 259 11.26 7.71 0.52
CA LEU A 259 11.14 8.93 -0.28
C LEU A 259 12.19 9.98 0.13
N PRO A 260 13.50 9.74 -0.14
CA PRO A 260 14.58 10.68 0.19
C PRO A 260 14.60 11.85 -0.81
N GLY A 261 13.54 12.66 -0.78
CA GLY A 261 13.32 13.78 -1.69
C GLY A 261 13.78 15.12 -1.13
N ASP A 262 14.24 15.98 -2.03
CA ASP A 262 14.62 17.36 -1.78
C ASP A 262 13.57 18.29 -2.39
N ALA A 263 13.12 19.27 -1.61
CA ALA A 263 12.17 20.29 -2.04
C ALA A 263 12.90 21.63 -2.19
N GLY A 264 12.89 22.18 -3.40
CA GLY A 264 13.54 23.44 -3.76
C GLY A 264 12.56 24.55 -4.09
#